data_AF-A0A9X4KRR7-F1
#
_entry.id   AF-A0A9X4KRR7-F1
#
_cell.length_a   1.000
_cell.length_b   1.000
_cell.length_c   1.000
_cell.angle_alpha   90.00
_cell.angle_beta   90.00
_cell.angle_gamma   90.00
#
_symmetry.space_group_name_H-M   'P 1'
#
loop_
_entity.id
_entity.type
_entity.pdbx_description
1 polymer ?
#
loop_
_entity_poly.entity_id
_entity_poly.type
_entity_poly.pdbx_seq_one_letter_code
_entity_poly.pdbx_strand_id
1 'polypeptide(L)'
;MQISILPKLSIGDDVNLETGNIRYAGDVEIGGSVQDQMCVEAQGNILVRGNVNSAKVGAGASIIVRSNIIGSVVTAGVGNLLQSEIHDMLGGIVPQMRQMDAAIRQLQSSSAFKTSTLSRTGLGPLINIICESRFKSFPALWKAFMQKLEEGEAAKEGLLEPDLLNFGRRISNVFLHPQAAGFDDVDAFGTAVDEAEQLYRHTEAGDYNELHFIQSGFIQNSEVYSSGDIVVSGLGIYQSKLRARGGVRVTGSVRGGEIVAAKSVTVGEAGSRGAVHTKIAVPAEESIRIVKAMEDTIIQVGAAVHRFSKTSTDVHARLDRTGMLIFE
;
A
#
# COMPACT_ATOMS: atom_id res chain seq x y z
N MET A 1 11.14 -7.03 -26.91
CA MET A 1 10.29 -7.90 -26.06
C MET A 1 11.17 -8.97 -25.45
N GLN A 2 11.55 -8.80 -24.19
CA GLN A 2 12.25 -9.82 -23.42
C GLN A 2 11.16 -10.55 -22.63
N ILE A 3 10.84 -11.78 -23.00
CA ILE A 3 9.85 -12.58 -22.27
C ILE A 3 10.58 -13.08 -21.02
N SER A 4 10.32 -12.44 -19.88
CA SER A 4 10.80 -12.90 -18.58
C SER A 4 9.91 -14.05 -18.12
N ILE A 5 10.41 -15.28 -18.19
CA ILE A 5 9.73 -16.44 -17.61
C ILE A 5 10.14 -16.49 -16.14
N LEU A 6 9.27 -16.03 -15.23
CA LEU A 6 9.50 -16.21 -13.80
C LEU A 6 9.43 -17.72 -13.48
N PRO A 7 10.46 -18.28 -12.82
CA PRO A 7 10.47 -19.70 -12.49
C PRO A 7 9.38 -19.99 -11.44
N LYS A 8 8.84 -21.22 -11.45
CA LYS A 8 7.76 -21.66 -10.56
C LYS A 8 8.22 -22.82 -9.68
N LEU A 9 8.08 -22.68 -8.37
CA LEU A 9 8.28 -23.75 -7.40
C LEU A 9 6.96 -24.50 -7.20
N SER A 10 6.98 -25.82 -7.32
CA SER A 10 5.81 -26.67 -7.10
C SER A 10 6.08 -27.69 -6.00
N ILE A 11 5.25 -27.69 -4.97
CA ILE A 11 5.29 -28.63 -3.85
C ILE A 11 4.04 -29.48 -3.95
N GLY A 12 4.20 -30.79 -4.16
CA GLY A 12 3.07 -31.69 -4.43
C GLY A 12 2.15 -31.94 -3.23
N ASP A 13 2.65 -31.69 -2.01
CA ASP A 13 2.00 -32.01 -0.75
C ASP A 13 1.82 -30.75 0.13
N ASP A 14 1.50 -30.94 1.40
CA ASP A 14 1.42 -29.93 2.43
C ASP A 14 2.77 -29.26 2.72
N VAL A 15 2.73 -27.99 3.10
CA VAL A 15 3.87 -27.29 3.72
C VAL A 15 3.76 -27.48 5.22
N ASN A 16 4.74 -28.14 5.82
CA ASN A 16 4.79 -28.52 7.23
C ASN A 16 6.22 -28.44 7.78
N LEU A 17 6.45 -28.94 8.99
CA LEU A 17 7.77 -28.91 9.64
C LEU A 17 8.85 -29.67 8.86
N GLU A 18 8.50 -30.71 8.10
CA GLU A 18 9.44 -31.48 7.29
C GLU A 18 9.84 -30.72 6.03
N THR A 19 8.90 -30.03 5.38
CA THR A 19 9.21 -29.17 4.23
C THR A 19 9.93 -27.88 4.65
N GLY A 20 9.64 -27.40 5.86
CA GLY A 20 10.08 -26.11 6.36
C GLY A 20 9.36 -24.93 5.70
N ASN A 21 9.79 -23.73 6.08
CA ASN A 21 9.31 -22.47 5.51
C ASN A 21 9.82 -22.28 4.08
N ILE A 22 9.02 -21.62 3.25
CA ILE A 22 9.33 -21.40 1.84
C ILE A 22 9.55 -19.92 1.59
N ARG A 23 10.64 -19.60 0.89
CA ARG A 23 10.95 -18.26 0.38
C ARG A 23 11.41 -18.41 -1.06
N TYR A 24 10.69 -17.82 -2.01
CA TYR A 24 10.97 -18.02 -3.43
C TYR A 24 10.81 -16.74 -4.26
N ALA A 25 11.70 -16.53 -5.23
CA ALA A 25 11.73 -15.31 -6.05
C ALA A 25 10.76 -15.34 -7.25
N GLY A 26 10.02 -16.44 -7.44
CA GLY A 26 9.02 -16.57 -8.50
C GLY A 26 7.67 -17.01 -7.95
N ASP A 27 6.92 -17.76 -8.75
CA ASP A 27 5.61 -18.29 -8.34
C ASP A 27 5.77 -19.53 -7.44
N VAL A 28 4.85 -19.72 -6.49
CA VAL A 28 4.79 -20.92 -5.64
C VAL A 28 3.43 -21.58 -5.79
N GLU A 29 3.42 -22.87 -6.13
CA GLU A 29 2.23 -23.73 -6.07
C GLU A 29 2.40 -24.79 -4.98
N ILE A 30 1.40 -24.88 -4.11
CA ILE A 30 1.30 -25.86 -3.03
C ILE A 30 0.10 -26.75 -3.34
N GLY A 31 0.38 -28.03 -3.54
CA GLY A 31 -0.57 -29.09 -3.85
C GLY A 31 -1.48 -29.44 -2.68
N GLY A 32 -0.96 -29.27 -1.45
CA GLY A 32 -1.69 -29.44 -0.20
C GLY A 32 -2.06 -28.13 0.49
N SER A 33 -2.06 -28.17 1.81
CA SER A 33 -2.31 -27.06 2.74
C SER A 33 -1.01 -26.46 3.28
N VAL A 34 -1.08 -25.21 3.73
CA VAL A 34 -0.04 -24.63 4.59
C VAL A 34 -0.43 -24.91 6.04
N GLN A 35 0.35 -25.74 6.72
CA GLN A 35 0.08 -26.20 8.08
C GLN A 35 0.48 -25.15 9.13
N ASP A 36 0.05 -25.39 10.37
CA ASP A 36 0.23 -24.47 11.49
C ASP A 36 1.69 -24.02 11.67
N GLN A 37 1.86 -22.74 11.98
CA GLN A 37 3.16 -22.08 12.22
C GLN A 37 4.10 -22.03 11.01
N MET A 38 3.66 -22.46 9.82
CA MET A 38 4.48 -22.35 8.61
C MET A 38 4.41 -20.95 8.00
N CYS A 39 5.46 -20.61 7.26
CA CYS A 39 5.60 -19.36 6.54
C CYS A 39 5.93 -19.64 5.08
N VAL A 40 5.12 -19.08 4.17
CA VAL A 40 5.31 -19.19 2.71
C VAL A 40 5.38 -17.79 2.12
N GLU A 41 6.49 -17.45 1.50
CA GLU A 41 6.72 -16.17 0.85
C GLU A 41 7.17 -16.35 -0.60
N ALA A 42 6.54 -15.61 -1.51
CA ALA A 42 6.85 -15.62 -2.94
C ALA A 42 6.88 -14.19 -3.48
N GLN A 43 7.84 -13.85 -4.36
CA GLN A 43 7.80 -12.57 -5.08
C GLN A 43 6.74 -12.56 -6.18
N GLY A 44 6.38 -13.73 -6.74
CA GLY A 44 5.30 -13.88 -7.71
C GLY A 44 3.95 -14.17 -7.06
N ASN A 45 3.17 -15.03 -7.70
CA ASN A 45 1.88 -15.52 -7.24
C ASN A 45 2.04 -16.72 -6.29
N ILE A 46 1.08 -16.89 -5.37
CA ILE A 46 0.94 -18.11 -4.57
C ILE A 46 -0.40 -18.77 -4.86
N LEU A 47 -0.35 -20.06 -5.21
CA LEU A 47 -1.52 -20.94 -5.29
C LEU A 47 -1.43 -22.00 -4.19
N VAL A 48 -2.41 -22.01 -3.28
CA VAL A 48 -2.61 -23.07 -2.29
C VAL A 48 -3.87 -23.84 -2.64
N ARG A 49 -3.75 -25.14 -2.91
CA ARG A 49 -4.90 -25.99 -3.23
C ARG A 49 -5.71 -26.40 -2.00
N GLY A 50 -5.04 -26.56 -0.86
CA GLY A 50 -5.64 -26.87 0.42
C GLY A 50 -6.03 -25.63 1.21
N ASN A 51 -5.93 -25.74 2.54
CA ASN A 51 -6.18 -24.66 3.48
C ASN A 51 -4.89 -23.91 3.82
N VAL A 52 -5.04 -22.72 4.40
CA VAL A 52 -3.97 -22.02 5.13
C VAL A 52 -4.38 -21.98 6.59
N ASN A 53 -3.69 -22.73 7.44
CA ASN A 53 -4.05 -22.94 8.85
C ASN A 53 -2.98 -22.33 9.76
N SER A 54 -3.37 -21.41 10.64
CA SER A 54 -2.50 -20.74 11.61
C SER A 54 -1.10 -20.36 11.06
N ALA A 55 -1.06 -19.87 9.82
CA ALA A 55 0.15 -19.69 9.05
C ALA A 55 0.27 -18.26 8.51
N LYS A 56 1.45 -17.96 7.95
CA LYS A 56 1.73 -16.70 7.26
C LYS A 56 2.00 -16.96 5.78
N VAL A 57 1.23 -16.32 4.90
CA VAL A 57 1.39 -16.45 3.45
C VAL A 57 1.50 -15.07 2.82
N GLY A 58 2.63 -14.78 2.18
CA GLY A 58 2.94 -13.48 1.58
C GLY A 58 3.30 -13.61 0.10
N ALA A 59 2.59 -12.92 -0.78
CA ALA A 59 2.89 -12.89 -2.20
C ALA A 59 3.19 -11.46 -2.67
N GLY A 60 4.17 -11.33 -3.56
CA GLY A 60 4.45 -10.07 -4.24
C GLY A 60 3.35 -9.69 -5.22
N ALA A 61 2.69 -10.69 -5.84
CA ALA A 61 1.52 -10.53 -6.70
C ALA A 61 0.24 -11.08 -6.03
N SER A 62 -0.48 -12.00 -6.66
CA SER A 62 -1.79 -12.49 -6.18
C SER A 62 -1.71 -13.79 -5.37
N ILE A 63 -2.70 -14.03 -4.52
CA ILE A 63 -2.85 -15.28 -3.75
C ILE A 63 -4.19 -15.93 -4.06
N ILE A 64 -4.16 -17.22 -4.40
CA ILE A 64 -5.36 -18.05 -4.53
C ILE A 64 -5.27 -19.17 -3.49
N VAL A 65 -6.18 -19.16 -2.54
CA VAL A 65 -6.43 -20.29 -1.63
C VAL A 65 -7.71 -20.97 -2.10
N ARG A 66 -7.60 -22.19 -2.62
CA ARG A 66 -8.76 -22.91 -3.18
C ARG A 66 -9.77 -23.33 -2.11
N SER A 67 -9.31 -23.57 -0.88
CA SER A 67 -10.15 -23.93 0.26
C SER A 67 -10.32 -22.74 1.21
N ASN A 68 -9.83 -22.83 2.45
CA ASN A 68 -10.11 -21.85 3.50
C ASN A 68 -8.84 -21.23 4.08
N ILE A 69 -8.97 -20.02 4.62
CA ILE A 69 -7.95 -19.33 5.41
C ILE A 69 -8.43 -19.30 6.87
N ILE A 70 -7.70 -19.94 7.78
CA ILE A 70 -8.11 -20.15 9.16
C ILE A 70 -6.97 -19.74 10.09
N GLY A 71 -7.23 -18.83 11.04
CA GLY A 71 -6.23 -18.43 12.05
C GLY A 71 -4.98 -17.75 11.49
N SER A 72 -5.02 -17.25 10.25
CA SER A 72 -3.82 -16.96 9.46
C SER A 72 -3.67 -15.49 9.10
N VAL A 73 -2.46 -15.11 8.69
CA VAL A 73 -2.15 -13.80 8.10
C VAL A 73 -1.80 -14.00 6.64
N VAL A 74 -2.59 -13.41 5.75
CA VAL A 74 -2.42 -13.56 4.30
C VAL A 74 -2.31 -12.19 3.63
N THR A 75 -1.22 -11.98 2.91
CA THR A 75 -0.87 -10.67 2.38
C THR A 75 -0.45 -10.79 0.91
N ALA A 76 -1.19 -10.15 0.01
CA ALA A 76 -0.92 -10.15 -1.43
C ALA A 76 -0.61 -8.74 -1.93
N GLY A 77 0.25 -8.66 -2.94
CA GLY A 77 0.68 -7.39 -3.51
C GLY A 77 1.72 -6.65 -2.68
N VAL A 78 2.50 -7.38 -1.87
CA VAL A 78 3.45 -6.81 -0.88
C VAL A 78 4.82 -6.51 -1.47
N GLY A 79 5.14 -7.07 -2.63
CA GLY A 79 6.36 -6.73 -3.38
C GLY A 79 6.48 -5.22 -3.63
N ASN A 80 5.35 -4.51 -3.49
CA ASN A 80 5.19 -3.09 -3.72
C ASN A 80 4.78 -2.28 -2.47
N LEU A 81 4.79 -2.83 -1.24
CA LEU A 81 4.48 -1.99 -0.05
C LEU A 81 5.57 -0.94 0.15
N LEU A 82 6.84 -1.34 0.12
CA LEU A 82 7.97 -0.43 0.18
C LEU A 82 7.97 0.56 -0.99
N GLN A 83 7.72 0.08 -2.23
CA GLN A 83 7.66 0.95 -3.40
C GLN A 83 6.48 1.93 -3.37
N SER A 84 5.31 1.50 -2.87
CA SER A 84 4.16 2.38 -2.65
C SER A 84 4.42 3.40 -1.54
N GLU A 85 5.05 2.99 -0.43
CA GLU A 85 5.44 3.91 0.63
C GLU A 85 6.44 4.95 0.09
N ILE A 86 7.42 4.52 -0.70
CA ILE A 86 8.37 5.39 -1.40
C ILE A 86 7.65 6.34 -2.36
N HIS A 87 6.71 5.83 -3.17
CA HIS A 87 5.93 6.64 -4.10
C HIS A 87 5.13 7.72 -3.35
N ASP A 88 4.39 7.34 -2.30
CA ASP A 88 3.59 8.28 -1.50
C ASP A 88 4.46 9.36 -0.84
N MET A 89 5.65 8.98 -0.35
CA MET A 89 6.63 9.91 0.21
C MET A 89 7.20 10.86 -0.84
N LEU A 90 7.57 10.36 -2.01
CA LEU A 90 8.01 11.18 -3.14
C LEU A 90 6.90 12.14 -3.59
N GLY A 91 5.64 11.70 -3.58
CA GLY A 91 4.47 12.54 -3.87
C GLY A 91 4.29 13.71 -2.88
N GLY A 92 4.77 13.57 -1.64
CA GLY A 92 4.82 14.66 -0.67
C GLY A 92 6.07 15.56 -0.78
N ILE A 93 7.20 14.99 -1.20
CA ILE A 93 8.51 15.64 -1.29
C ILE A 93 8.63 16.48 -2.58
N VAL A 94 8.32 15.88 -3.73
CA VAL A 94 8.49 16.49 -5.07
C VAL A 94 7.77 17.84 -5.20
N PRO A 95 6.50 18.00 -4.79
CA PRO A 95 5.83 19.30 -4.85
C PRO A 95 6.52 20.37 -3.99
N GLN A 96 7.09 20.00 -2.85
CA GLN A 96 7.84 20.94 -2.00
C GLN A 96 9.16 21.34 -2.66
N MET A 97 9.89 20.39 -3.26
CA MET A 97 11.11 20.70 -4.01
C MET A 97 10.82 21.64 -5.20
N ARG A 98 9.72 21.43 -5.93
CA ARG A 98 9.28 22.32 -7.02
C ARG A 98 8.93 23.72 -6.52
N GLN A 99 8.26 23.84 -5.36
CA GLN A 99 7.98 25.15 -4.75
C GLN A 99 9.25 25.85 -4.24
N MET A 100 10.23 25.09 -3.76
CA MET A 100 11.55 25.61 -3.38
C MET A 100 12.28 26.17 -4.59
N ASP A 101 12.32 25.44 -5.72
CA ASP A 101 12.97 25.91 -6.96
C ASP A 101 12.35 27.23 -7.43
N ALA A 102 11.01 27.31 -7.46
CA ALA A 102 10.30 28.54 -7.81
C ALA A 102 10.66 29.71 -6.88
N ALA A 103 10.76 29.46 -5.57
CA ALA A 103 11.16 30.48 -4.58
C ALA A 103 12.61 30.94 -4.76
N ILE A 104 13.52 30.00 -5.03
CA ILE A 104 14.95 30.26 -5.28
C ILE A 104 15.10 31.13 -6.55
N ARG A 105 14.42 30.76 -7.64
CA ARG A 105 14.41 31.54 -8.89
C ARG A 105 13.82 32.95 -8.71
N GLN A 106 12.75 33.07 -7.92
CA GLN A 106 12.16 34.37 -7.59
C GLN A 106 13.13 35.25 -6.79
N LEU A 107 13.83 34.69 -5.81
CA LEU A 107 14.82 35.43 -5.01
C LEU A 107 15.99 35.92 -5.87
N GLN A 108 16.49 35.10 -6.80
CA GLN A 108 17.52 35.52 -7.76
C GLN A 108 17.10 36.71 -8.63
N SER A 109 15.82 36.78 -9.02
CA SER A 109 15.31 37.88 -9.85
C SER A 109 15.20 39.22 -9.10
N SER A 110 15.24 39.20 -7.76
CA SER A 110 15.17 40.40 -6.92
C SER A 110 16.52 41.14 -6.86
N SER A 111 16.51 42.47 -6.94
CA SER A 111 17.75 43.28 -7.00
C SER A 111 18.63 43.16 -5.74
N ALA A 112 18.07 42.75 -4.60
CA ALA A 112 18.78 42.52 -3.35
C ALA A 112 19.73 41.30 -3.40
N PHE A 113 19.52 40.39 -4.37
CA PHE A 113 20.27 39.16 -4.53
C PHE A 113 21.45 39.25 -5.51
N LYS A 114 21.63 40.38 -6.18
CA LYS A 114 22.73 40.62 -7.15
C LYS A 114 24.06 41.00 -6.49
N THR A 115 24.32 40.53 -5.28
CA THR A 115 25.55 40.86 -4.54
C THR A 115 26.49 39.66 -4.54
N SER A 116 27.76 39.96 -4.78
CA SER A 116 28.97 39.13 -4.99
C SER A 116 29.31 38.04 -3.95
N THR A 117 28.34 37.56 -3.17
CA THR A 117 28.52 36.59 -2.08
C THR A 117 28.20 35.15 -2.53
N LEU A 118 27.27 34.98 -3.48
CA LEU A 118 26.82 33.66 -3.96
C LEU A 118 27.92 32.89 -4.69
N SER A 119 28.74 33.59 -5.49
CA SER A 119 29.87 33.03 -6.22
C SER A 119 31.01 32.52 -5.32
N ARG A 120 30.93 32.71 -4.00
CA ARG A 120 31.94 32.30 -3.02
C ARG A 120 31.47 31.27 -2.01
N THR A 121 30.17 31.01 -1.89
CA THR A 121 29.57 30.12 -0.85
C THR A 121 28.61 29.07 -1.40
N GLY A 122 28.24 29.13 -2.69
CA GLY A 122 27.28 28.20 -3.28
C GLY A 122 25.84 28.43 -2.81
N LEU A 123 24.88 27.70 -3.38
CA LEU A 123 23.46 27.83 -3.03
C LEU A 123 23.02 26.96 -1.85
N GLY A 124 23.84 26.01 -1.41
CA GLY A 124 23.51 25.10 -0.32
C GLY A 124 23.05 25.79 0.97
N PRO A 125 23.72 26.86 1.47
CA PRO A 125 23.26 27.58 2.66
C PRO A 125 21.90 28.28 2.46
N LEU A 126 21.62 28.75 1.25
CA LEU A 126 20.36 29.40 0.89
C LEU A 126 19.22 28.39 0.82
N ILE A 127 19.47 27.22 0.22
CA ILE A 127 18.53 26.10 0.20
C ILE A 127 18.19 25.70 1.64
N ASN A 128 19.18 25.57 2.52
CA ASN A 128 18.94 25.27 3.93
C ASN A 128 18.10 26.35 4.64
N ILE A 129 18.40 27.64 4.46
CA ILE A 129 17.62 28.72 5.08
C ILE A 129 16.17 28.70 4.59
N ILE A 130 15.93 28.49 3.30
CA ILE A 130 14.57 28.41 2.74
C ILE A 130 13.84 27.19 3.28
N CYS A 131 14.52 26.04 3.38
CA CYS A 131 13.99 24.83 3.99
C CYS A 131 13.58 25.05 5.45
N GLU A 132 14.45 25.64 6.27
CA GLU A 132 14.19 25.85 7.70
C GLU A 132 13.16 26.95 7.99
N SER A 133 13.08 27.98 7.14
CA SER A 133 12.17 29.11 7.35
C SER A 133 10.77 28.89 6.76
N ARG A 134 10.70 28.43 5.50
CA ARG A 134 9.45 28.38 4.71
C ARG A 134 8.89 26.97 4.54
N PHE A 135 9.74 25.94 4.53
CA PHE A 135 9.34 24.55 4.26
C PHE A 135 9.64 23.62 5.44
N LYS A 136 9.15 24.01 6.63
CA LYS A 136 9.45 23.33 7.91
C LYS A 136 9.09 21.84 7.98
N SER A 137 8.15 21.39 7.15
CA SER A 137 7.78 19.96 7.02
C SER A 137 8.79 19.14 6.23
N PHE A 138 9.55 19.77 5.34
CA PHE A 138 10.44 19.08 4.42
C PHE A 138 11.52 18.25 5.12
N PRO A 139 12.26 18.77 6.12
CA PRO A 139 13.30 17.98 6.80
C PRO A 139 12.75 16.72 7.47
N ALA A 140 11.53 16.80 8.04
CA ALA A 140 10.89 15.64 8.67
C ALA A 140 10.45 14.59 7.63
N LEU A 141 9.86 15.03 6.52
CA LEU A 141 9.48 14.15 5.40
C LEU A 141 10.70 13.48 4.77
N TRP A 142 11.76 14.26 4.54
CA TRP A 142 13.01 13.78 3.97
C TRP A 142 13.70 12.76 4.88
N LYS A 143 13.74 13.04 6.20
CA LYS A 143 14.29 12.10 7.19
C LYS A 143 13.53 10.78 7.20
N ALA A 144 12.19 10.84 7.19
CA ALA A 144 11.36 9.64 7.11
C ALA A 144 11.66 8.85 5.82
N PHE A 145 11.79 9.54 4.68
CA PHE A 145 12.08 8.93 3.39
C PHE A 145 13.43 8.20 3.40
N MET A 146 14.48 8.83 3.93
CA MET A 146 15.79 8.19 4.07
C MET A 146 15.75 6.97 4.99
N GLN A 147 15.04 7.05 6.13
CA GLN A 147 14.89 5.90 7.02
C GLN A 147 14.25 4.71 6.28
N LYS A 148 13.25 4.97 5.44
CA LYS A 148 12.59 3.93 4.66
C LYS A 148 13.49 3.32 3.58
N LEU A 149 14.30 4.14 2.91
CA LEU A 149 15.31 3.63 1.97
C LEU A 149 16.35 2.75 2.68
N GLU A 150 16.81 3.14 3.87
CA GLU A 150 17.77 2.36 4.66
C GLU A 150 17.17 1.03 5.15
N GLU A 151 15.92 1.04 5.62
CA GLU A 151 15.17 -0.18 6.00
C GLU A 151 15.05 -1.15 4.81
N GLY A 152 14.72 -0.63 3.62
CA GLY A 152 14.62 -1.43 2.41
C GLY A 152 15.96 -1.96 1.88
N GLU A 153 17.04 -1.19 2.01
CA GLU A 153 18.40 -1.62 1.62
C GLU A 153 18.92 -2.72 2.57
N ALA A 154 18.68 -2.56 3.88
CA ALA A 154 19.07 -3.53 4.91
C ALA A 154 18.36 -4.88 4.76
N ALA A 155 17.12 -4.88 4.25
CA ALA A 155 16.35 -6.10 3.99
C ALA A 155 16.95 -6.99 2.88
N LYS A 156 17.90 -6.48 2.07
CA LYS A 156 18.57 -7.20 0.96
C LYS A 156 17.60 -7.84 -0.05
N GLU A 157 16.44 -7.25 -0.25
CA GLU A 157 15.40 -7.82 -1.12
C GLU A 157 15.57 -7.48 -2.61
N GLY A 158 16.57 -6.64 -2.97
CA GLY A 158 16.81 -6.23 -4.36
C GLY A 158 15.69 -5.37 -4.97
N LEU A 159 14.79 -4.85 -4.13
CA LEU A 159 13.59 -4.10 -4.52
C LEU A 159 13.81 -2.59 -4.69
N LEU A 160 14.97 -2.07 -4.26
CA LEU A 160 15.30 -0.65 -4.36
C LEU A 160 16.17 -0.39 -5.59
N GLU A 161 15.74 0.56 -6.41
CA GLU A 161 16.54 1.02 -7.55
C GLU A 161 17.82 1.73 -7.05
N PRO A 162 19.00 1.39 -7.59
CA PRO A 162 20.25 2.06 -7.24
C PRO A 162 20.19 3.57 -7.42
N ASP A 163 19.46 4.04 -8.42
CA ASP A 163 19.31 5.47 -8.74
C ASP A 163 18.56 6.22 -7.63
N LEU A 164 17.52 5.60 -7.05
CA LEU A 164 16.77 6.16 -5.93
C LEU A 164 17.63 6.29 -4.66
N LEU A 165 18.42 5.27 -4.36
CA LEU A 165 19.37 5.28 -3.23
C LEU A 165 20.46 6.35 -3.42
N ASN A 166 21.02 6.45 -4.64
CA ASN A 166 22.02 7.45 -4.98
C ASN A 166 21.45 8.87 -4.89
N PHE A 167 20.24 9.08 -5.40
CA PHE A 167 19.51 10.35 -5.30
C PHE A 167 19.30 10.75 -3.83
N GLY A 168 18.75 9.85 -3.01
CA GLY A 168 18.52 10.08 -1.59
C GLY A 168 19.80 10.47 -0.82
N ARG A 169 20.90 9.76 -1.07
CA ARG A 169 22.21 10.08 -0.47
C ARG A 169 22.75 11.43 -0.94
N ARG A 170 22.63 11.74 -2.24
CA ARG A 170 23.10 13.03 -2.80
C ARG A 170 22.36 14.22 -2.20
N ILE A 171 21.04 14.16 -2.12
CA ILE A 171 20.22 15.23 -1.53
C ILE A 171 20.48 15.34 -0.02
N SER A 172 20.63 14.22 0.69
CA SER A 172 20.96 14.24 2.13
C SER A 172 22.31 14.91 2.43
N ASN A 173 23.30 14.70 1.56
CA ASN A 173 24.60 15.37 1.67
C ASN A 173 24.50 16.91 1.53
N VAL A 174 23.47 17.44 0.86
CA VAL A 174 23.22 18.89 0.79
C VAL A 174 22.89 19.45 2.17
N PHE A 175 22.02 18.77 2.90
CA PHE A 175 21.60 19.20 4.23
C PHE A 175 22.71 19.05 5.27
N LEU A 176 23.52 17.98 5.15
CA LEU A 176 24.62 17.69 6.07
C LEU A 176 25.88 18.53 5.79
N HIS A 177 26.15 18.83 4.52
CA HIS A 177 27.36 19.54 4.08
C HIS A 177 27.02 20.66 3.07
N PRO A 178 26.32 21.73 3.48
CA PRO A 178 25.78 22.76 2.57
C PRO A 178 26.85 23.53 1.79
N GLN A 179 28.09 23.53 2.27
CA GLN A 179 29.24 24.22 1.67
C GLN A 179 30.01 23.34 0.67
N ALA A 180 29.74 22.02 0.64
CA ALA A 180 30.45 21.03 -0.20
C ALA A 180 29.51 20.28 -1.16
N ALA A 181 28.21 20.56 -1.07
CA ALA A 181 27.20 19.97 -1.91
C ALA A 181 27.13 20.75 -3.22
N GLY A 182 27.44 20.10 -4.34
CA GLY A 182 27.55 20.68 -5.69
C GLY A 182 26.25 21.26 -6.28
N PHE A 183 25.59 22.15 -5.55
CA PHE A 183 24.55 23.07 -6.00
C PHE A 183 25.21 24.44 -6.18
N ASP A 184 26.06 24.50 -7.20
CA ASP A 184 26.88 25.67 -7.51
C ASP A 184 26.03 26.79 -8.16
N ASP A 185 24.92 26.41 -8.82
CA ASP A 185 23.95 27.31 -9.43
C ASP A 185 22.50 26.82 -9.27
N VAL A 186 21.55 27.67 -9.67
CA VAL A 186 20.11 27.39 -9.50
C VAL A 186 19.61 26.33 -10.47
N ASP A 187 20.33 26.13 -11.56
CA ASP A 187 20.00 25.10 -12.54
C ASP A 187 20.39 23.71 -12.01
N ALA A 188 21.38 23.60 -11.13
CA ALA A 188 21.68 22.38 -10.39
C ALA A 188 20.52 21.95 -9.48
N PHE A 189 19.84 22.91 -8.81
CA PHE A 189 18.65 22.61 -8.00
C PHE A 189 17.47 22.20 -8.86
N GLY A 190 17.23 22.91 -9.96
CA GLY A 190 16.24 22.52 -10.96
C GLY A 190 16.47 21.10 -11.50
N THR A 191 17.73 20.75 -11.81
CA THR A 191 18.10 19.41 -12.29
C THR A 191 17.76 18.32 -11.25
N ALA A 192 18.01 18.58 -9.97
CA ALA A 192 17.65 17.66 -8.90
C ALA A 192 16.12 17.51 -8.73
N VAL A 193 15.35 18.59 -8.95
CA VAL A 193 13.88 18.53 -8.99
C VAL A 193 13.40 17.68 -10.16
N ASP A 194 13.97 17.89 -11.35
CA ASP A 194 13.62 17.13 -12.56
C ASP A 194 13.94 15.63 -12.39
N GLU A 195 15.07 15.31 -11.77
CA GLU A 195 15.44 13.93 -11.43
C GLU A 195 14.48 13.33 -10.38
N ALA A 196 14.09 14.08 -9.36
CA ALA A 196 13.08 13.65 -8.38
C ALA A 196 11.73 13.34 -9.05
N GLU A 197 11.33 14.16 -10.02
CA GLU A 197 10.12 13.95 -10.82
C GLU A 197 10.23 12.76 -11.75
N GLN A 198 11.41 12.53 -12.34
CA GLN A 198 11.67 11.31 -13.10
C GLN A 198 11.57 10.09 -12.19
N LEU A 199 12.23 10.07 -11.04
CA LEU A 199 12.14 8.97 -10.08
C LEU A 199 10.70 8.73 -9.63
N TYR A 200 9.95 9.79 -9.31
CA TYR A 200 8.53 9.69 -8.97
C TYR A 200 7.72 9.05 -10.10
N ARG A 201 7.90 9.49 -11.35
CA ARG A 201 7.23 8.86 -12.50
C ARG A 201 7.67 7.42 -12.75
N HIS A 202 8.92 7.05 -12.46
CA HIS A 202 9.37 5.66 -12.56
C HIS A 202 8.72 4.79 -11.47
N THR A 203 8.54 5.34 -10.26
CA THR A 203 7.71 4.68 -9.23
C THR A 203 6.23 4.58 -9.61
N GLU A 204 5.73 5.38 -10.56
CA GLU A 204 4.40 5.21 -11.19
C GLU A 204 4.41 4.21 -12.36
N ALA A 205 5.54 4.04 -13.04
CA ALA A 205 5.67 3.30 -14.30
C ALA A 205 6.16 1.84 -14.13
N GLY A 206 6.43 1.38 -12.91
CA GLY A 206 6.70 -0.02 -12.59
C GLY A 206 5.50 -0.94 -12.83
N ASP A 207 5.09 -1.13 -14.09
CA ASP A 207 4.14 -2.14 -14.57
C ASP A 207 2.93 -2.44 -13.64
N TYR A 208 2.30 -1.40 -13.09
CA TYR A 208 1.20 -1.50 -12.12
C TYR A 208 -0.17 -1.73 -12.74
N ASN A 209 -0.25 -2.55 -13.78
CA ASN A 209 -1.52 -2.88 -14.44
C ASN A 209 -2.03 -4.29 -14.12
N GLU A 210 -1.31 -5.06 -13.31
CA GLU A 210 -1.84 -6.32 -12.80
C GLU A 210 -2.70 -6.06 -11.57
N LEU A 211 -4.01 -6.27 -11.71
CA LEU A 211 -4.94 -6.29 -10.60
C LEU A 211 -4.53 -7.41 -9.62
N HIS A 212 -3.80 -7.07 -8.57
CA HIS A 212 -3.45 -8.03 -7.52
C HIS A 212 -4.72 -8.42 -6.77
N PHE A 213 -4.85 -9.68 -6.38
CA PHE A 213 -6.02 -10.11 -5.63
C PHE A 213 -5.74 -11.23 -4.65
N ILE A 214 -6.65 -11.39 -3.70
CA ILE A 214 -6.76 -12.58 -2.86
C ILE A 214 -8.08 -13.27 -3.15
N GLN A 215 -8.05 -14.57 -3.43
CA GLN A 215 -9.26 -15.39 -3.53
C GLN A 215 -9.23 -16.51 -2.47
N SER A 216 -10.36 -16.69 -1.77
CA SER A 216 -10.58 -17.80 -0.83
C SER A 216 -12.04 -18.29 -0.83
N GLY A 217 -12.28 -19.51 -0.38
CA GLY A 217 -13.63 -20.03 -0.12
C GLY A 217 -14.22 -19.50 1.19
N PHE A 218 -13.46 -19.52 2.26
CA PHE A 218 -13.89 -19.07 3.59
C PHE A 218 -12.72 -18.48 4.37
N ILE A 219 -12.98 -17.47 5.20
CA ILE A 219 -11.96 -16.82 6.02
C ILE A 219 -12.43 -16.78 7.48
N GLN A 220 -11.63 -17.33 8.39
CA GLN A 220 -11.95 -17.44 9.81
C GLN A 220 -10.81 -16.99 10.70
N ASN A 221 -11.09 -16.17 11.72
CA ASN A 221 -10.11 -15.75 12.73
C ASN A 221 -8.78 -15.26 12.12
N SER A 222 -8.85 -14.56 10.98
CA SER A 222 -7.68 -14.26 10.16
C SER A 222 -7.56 -12.77 9.86
N GLU A 223 -6.36 -12.34 9.47
CA GLU A 223 -6.09 -11.01 8.95
C GLU A 223 -5.63 -11.13 7.49
N VAL A 224 -6.31 -10.42 6.59
CA VAL A 224 -6.09 -10.55 5.15
C VAL A 224 -5.94 -9.16 4.53
N TYR A 225 -4.83 -8.94 3.81
CA TYR A 225 -4.54 -7.69 3.14
C TYR A 225 -4.23 -7.91 1.66
N SER A 226 -4.81 -7.09 0.78
CA SER A 226 -4.47 -7.05 -0.64
C SER A 226 -4.25 -5.61 -1.11
N SER A 227 -3.21 -5.40 -1.92
CA SER A 227 -3.05 -4.14 -2.68
C SER A 227 -4.05 -4.00 -3.83
N GLY A 228 -4.87 -5.00 -4.11
CA GLY A 228 -6.03 -4.91 -4.99
C GLY A 228 -7.26 -5.53 -4.34
N ASP A 229 -7.92 -6.46 -5.03
CA ASP A 229 -9.24 -6.96 -4.64
C ASP A 229 -9.18 -8.16 -3.68
N ILE A 230 -10.21 -8.34 -2.85
CA ILE A 230 -10.41 -9.57 -2.08
C ILE A 230 -11.75 -10.21 -2.47
N VAL A 231 -11.70 -11.49 -2.86
CA VAL A 231 -12.86 -12.27 -3.28
C VAL A 231 -13.03 -13.48 -2.37
N VAL A 232 -14.20 -13.57 -1.72
CA VAL A 232 -14.60 -14.70 -0.88
C VAL A 232 -15.84 -15.36 -1.48
N SER A 233 -15.66 -16.55 -2.06
CA SER A 233 -16.67 -17.19 -2.91
C SER A 233 -17.49 -18.28 -2.23
N GLY A 234 -17.10 -18.74 -1.04
CA GLY A 234 -17.79 -19.80 -0.29
C GLY A 234 -18.66 -19.26 0.85
N LEU A 235 -18.57 -19.88 2.03
CA LEU A 235 -19.44 -19.60 3.17
C LEU A 235 -19.36 -18.16 3.70
N GLY A 236 -18.28 -17.44 3.38
CA GLY A 236 -18.06 -16.04 3.74
C GLY A 236 -16.95 -15.85 4.75
N ILE A 237 -17.18 -15.01 5.75
CA ILE A 237 -16.16 -14.55 6.70
C ILE A 237 -16.68 -14.74 8.13
N TYR A 238 -15.80 -15.19 9.01
CA TYR A 238 -16.05 -15.27 10.45
C TYR A 238 -14.93 -14.59 11.23
N GLN A 239 -15.27 -13.60 12.05
CA GLN A 239 -14.37 -12.95 13.01
C GLN A 239 -12.98 -12.61 12.44
N SER A 240 -12.94 -11.98 11.26
CA SER A 240 -11.70 -11.69 10.53
C SER A 240 -11.60 -10.23 10.13
N LYS A 241 -10.38 -9.77 9.85
CA LYS A 241 -10.13 -8.41 9.36
C LYS A 241 -9.64 -8.45 7.93
N LEU A 242 -10.34 -7.78 7.03
CA LEU A 242 -9.97 -7.66 5.63
C LEU A 242 -9.65 -6.20 5.30
N ARG A 243 -8.53 -5.99 4.62
CA ARG A 243 -8.12 -4.68 4.08
C ARG A 243 -7.77 -4.81 2.61
N ALA A 244 -8.45 -4.07 1.75
CA ALA A 244 -8.22 -4.07 0.30
C ALA A 244 -7.98 -2.64 -0.20
N ARG A 245 -6.95 -2.43 -1.03
CA ARG A 245 -6.82 -1.19 -1.82
C ARG A 245 -7.68 -1.22 -3.10
N GLY A 246 -8.26 -2.38 -3.42
CA GLY A 246 -9.35 -2.54 -4.37
C GLY A 246 -10.71 -2.69 -3.68
N GLY A 247 -11.59 -3.47 -4.29
CA GLY A 247 -12.91 -3.82 -3.75
C GLY A 247 -12.91 -5.13 -2.97
N VAL A 248 -13.98 -5.38 -2.23
CA VAL A 248 -14.20 -6.65 -1.54
C VAL A 248 -15.53 -7.25 -1.95
N ARG A 249 -15.51 -8.50 -2.41
CA ARG A 249 -16.72 -9.25 -2.77
C ARG A 249 -16.83 -10.51 -1.94
N VAL A 250 -17.91 -10.63 -1.18
CA VAL A 250 -18.23 -11.78 -0.34
C VAL A 250 -19.58 -12.33 -0.78
N THR A 251 -19.59 -13.53 -1.37
CA THR A 251 -20.84 -14.18 -1.81
C THR A 251 -21.63 -14.71 -0.61
N GLY A 252 -20.93 -15.21 0.40
CA GLY A 252 -21.51 -15.76 1.61
C GLY A 252 -21.85 -14.72 2.69
N SER A 253 -21.81 -15.17 3.94
CA SER A 253 -22.13 -14.35 5.11
C SER A 253 -20.89 -13.80 5.80
N VAL A 254 -20.94 -12.56 6.26
CA VAL A 254 -19.93 -11.92 7.12
C VAL A 254 -20.46 -11.90 8.55
N ARG A 255 -19.87 -12.73 9.41
CA ARG A 255 -20.25 -12.87 10.81
C ARG A 255 -19.08 -12.43 11.70
N GLY A 256 -19.10 -11.15 12.06
CA GLY A 256 -18.07 -10.56 12.90
C GLY A 256 -16.82 -10.13 12.15
N GLY A 257 -16.15 -9.13 12.72
CA GLY A 257 -14.92 -8.58 12.19
C GLY A 257 -15.12 -7.28 11.42
N GLU A 258 -14.10 -6.90 10.64
CA GLU A 258 -14.03 -5.63 9.93
C GLU A 258 -13.60 -5.83 8.48
N ILE A 259 -14.34 -5.23 7.55
CA ILE A 259 -13.98 -5.14 6.13
C ILE A 259 -13.74 -3.67 5.82
N VAL A 260 -12.52 -3.34 5.37
CA VAL A 260 -12.18 -2.01 4.86
C VAL A 260 -11.70 -2.17 3.43
N ALA A 261 -12.31 -1.46 2.50
CA ALA A 261 -11.93 -1.47 1.09
C ALA A 261 -11.76 -0.04 0.60
N ALA A 262 -10.81 0.22 -0.30
CA ALA A 262 -10.66 1.53 -0.93
C ALA A 262 -11.61 1.71 -2.13
N LYS A 263 -12.21 0.62 -2.63
CA LYS A 263 -13.32 0.63 -3.60
C LYS A 263 -14.58 0.01 -3.00
N SER A 264 -15.60 -0.18 -3.82
CA SER A 264 -16.88 -0.78 -3.42
C SER A 264 -16.78 -2.13 -2.70
N VAL A 265 -17.74 -2.39 -1.82
CA VAL A 265 -17.90 -3.67 -1.11
C VAL A 265 -19.25 -4.28 -1.44
N THR A 266 -19.27 -5.57 -1.81
CA THR A 266 -20.50 -6.35 -2.00
C THR A 266 -20.52 -7.55 -1.07
N VAL A 267 -21.61 -7.73 -0.32
CA VAL A 267 -21.79 -8.81 0.64
C VAL A 267 -23.15 -9.49 0.45
N GLY A 268 -23.20 -10.82 0.51
CA GLY A 268 -24.45 -11.58 0.57
C GLY A 268 -25.23 -11.30 1.86
N GLU A 269 -24.72 -11.76 2.99
CA GLU A 269 -25.32 -11.50 4.31
C GLU A 269 -24.31 -10.83 5.23
N ALA A 270 -24.66 -9.76 5.92
CA ALA A 270 -23.81 -9.11 6.92
C ALA A 270 -24.47 -9.12 8.29
N GLY A 271 -23.70 -9.47 9.33
CA GLY A 271 -24.15 -9.53 10.70
C GLY A 271 -24.50 -10.94 11.17
N SER A 272 -24.91 -11.04 12.44
CA SER A 272 -25.28 -12.30 13.07
C SER A 272 -26.37 -12.04 14.12
N ARG A 273 -27.08 -13.09 14.58
CA ARG A 273 -28.02 -12.97 15.70
C ARG A 273 -27.34 -12.83 17.07
N GLY A 274 -26.01 -12.93 17.13
CA GLY A 274 -25.23 -12.81 18.36
C GLY A 274 -24.63 -11.42 18.51
N ALA A 275 -24.05 -11.13 19.68
CA ALA A 275 -23.38 -9.86 19.99
C ALA A 275 -22.03 -9.65 19.24
N VAL A 276 -21.86 -10.26 18.07
CA VAL A 276 -20.63 -10.20 17.28
C VAL A 276 -20.74 -9.05 16.29
N HIS A 277 -20.03 -7.96 16.59
CA HIS A 277 -20.06 -6.75 15.77
C HIS A 277 -19.42 -6.97 14.40
N THR A 278 -20.15 -6.57 13.36
CA THR A 278 -19.69 -6.59 11.96
C THR A 278 -19.63 -5.16 11.45
N LYS A 279 -18.45 -4.75 10.97
CA LYS A 279 -18.24 -3.42 10.39
C LYS A 279 -17.74 -3.51 8.95
N ILE A 280 -18.35 -2.73 8.06
CA ILE A 280 -17.94 -2.60 6.66
C ILE A 280 -17.71 -1.13 6.35
N ALA A 281 -16.56 -0.77 5.80
CA ALA A 281 -16.18 0.62 5.56
C ALA A 281 -15.56 0.84 4.17
N VAL A 282 -15.96 1.94 3.53
CA VAL A 282 -15.43 2.43 2.24
C VAL A 282 -15.27 3.96 2.25
N PRO A 283 -14.47 4.55 1.32
CA PRO A 283 -14.36 6.00 1.13
C PRO A 283 -15.69 6.69 0.75
N ALA A 284 -15.69 8.02 0.74
CA ALA A 284 -16.87 8.84 0.49
C ALA A 284 -17.44 8.68 -0.93
N GLU A 285 -16.56 8.35 -1.88
CA GLU A 285 -16.82 8.23 -3.31
C GLU A 285 -17.34 6.83 -3.70
N GLU A 286 -17.35 5.89 -2.75
CA GLU A 286 -17.61 4.48 -2.98
C GLU A 286 -18.94 4.04 -2.37
N SER A 287 -19.32 2.79 -2.66
CA SER A 287 -20.60 2.22 -2.23
C SER A 287 -20.46 0.87 -1.53
N ILE A 288 -21.42 0.59 -0.65
CA ILE A 288 -21.57 -0.71 0.02
C ILE A 288 -22.90 -1.31 -0.42
N ARG A 289 -22.85 -2.53 -0.96
CA ARG A 289 -24.04 -3.33 -1.30
C ARG A 289 -24.14 -4.56 -0.40
N ILE A 290 -25.28 -4.74 0.24
CA ILE A 290 -25.54 -5.90 1.11
C ILE A 290 -26.90 -6.50 0.76
N VAL A 291 -26.95 -7.77 0.34
CA VAL A 291 -28.24 -8.41 0.02
C VAL A 291 -29.11 -8.55 1.26
N LYS A 292 -28.51 -8.84 2.43
CA LYS A 292 -29.20 -8.86 3.72
C LYS A 292 -28.29 -8.37 4.84
N ALA A 293 -28.60 -7.21 5.41
CA ALA A 293 -27.94 -6.66 6.60
C ALA A 293 -28.76 -6.99 7.85
N MET A 294 -28.20 -7.72 8.80
CA MET A 294 -28.83 -8.03 10.08
C MET A 294 -28.69 -6.86 11.06
N GLU A 295 -29.45 -6.91 12.15
CA GLU A 295 -29.33 -5.96 13.27
C GLU A 295 -27.89 -5.87 13.80
N ASP A 296 -27.53 -4.70 14.32
CA ASP A 296 -26.20 -4.33 14.82
C ASP A 296 -25.05 -4.38 13.80
N THR A 297 -25.33 -4.67 12.54
CA THR A 297 -24.37 -4.45 11.45
C THR A 297 -24.08 -2.96 11.32
N ILE A 298 -22.81 -2.60 11.19
CA ILE A 298 -22.36 -1.22 11.02
C ILE A 298 -21.77 -1.06 9.63
N ILE A 299 -22.23 -0.05 8.91
CA ILE A 299 -21.63 0.38 7.66
C ILE A 299 -21.07 1.80 7.81
N GLN A 300 -20.02 2.09 7.07
CA GLN A 300 -19.41 3.41 7.01
C GLN A 300 -19.07 3.77 5.55
N VAL A 301 -19.53 4.93 5.10
CA VAL A 301 -19.18 5.50 3.79
C VAL A 301 -18.60 6.89 4.03
N GLY A 302 -17.30 7.06 3.82
CA GLY A 302 -16.57 8.26 4.23
C GLY A 302 -16.66 8.50 5.74
N ALA A 303 -17.17 9.67 6.13
CA ALA A 303 -17.40 10.02 7.53
C ALA A 303 -18.77 9.56 8.06
N ALA A 304 -19.71 9.17 7.19
CA ALA A 304 -21.05 8.78 7.60
C ALA A 304 -21.06 7.33 8.10
N VAL A 305 -21.63 7.12 9.28
CA VAL A 305 -21.75 5.80 9.92
C VAL A 305 -23.22 5.49 10.15
N HIS A 306 -23.63 4.27 9.82
CA HIS A 306 -24.98 3.78 10.09
C HIS A 306 -24.94 2.40 10.76
N ARG A 307 -25.76 2.23 11.80
CA ARG A 307 -26.01 0.94 12.46
C ARG A 307 -27.43 0.52 12.18
N PHE A 308 -27.59 -0.69 11.64
CA PHE A 308 -28.91 -1.26 11.38
C PHE A 308 -29.58 -1.66 12.70
N SER A 309 -30.75 -1.08 13.00
CA SER A 309 -31.55 -1.43 14.19
C SER A 309 -32.45 -2.64 13.98
N LYS A 310 -32.63 -3.08 12.74
CA LYS A 310 -33.41 -4.25 12.34
C LYS A 310 -32.82 -4.86 11.07
N THR A 311 -33.17 -6.11 10.79
CA THR A 311 -32.77 -6.74 9.53
C THR A 311 -33.35 -5.97 8.34
N SER A 312 -32.50 -5.64 7.38
CA SER A 312 -32.79 -4.91 6.14
C SER A 312 -32.26 -5.71 4.94
N THR A 313 -32.94 -5.61 3.80
CA THR A 313 -32.63 -6.39 2.58
C THR A 313 -32.39 -5.45 1.41
N ASP A 314 -31.55 -5.87 0.46
CA ASP A 314 -31.12 -5.10 -0.72
C ASP A 314 -30.65 -3.69 -0.35
N VAL A 315 -29.70 -3.62 0.58
CA VAL A 315 -29.10 -2.38 1.02
C VAL A 315 -28.11 -1.92 -0.04
N HIS A 316 -28.33 -0.74 -0.62
CA HIS A 316 -27.32 -0.03 -1.40
C HIS A 316 -27.00 1.31 -0.74
N ALA A 317 -25.88 1.38 -0.02
CA ALA A 317 -25.46 2.55 0.73
C ALA A 317 -24.35 3.32 0.02
N ARG A 318 -24.55 4.64 -0.15
CA ARG A 318 -23.58 5.58 -0.73
C ARG A 318 -23.83 7.00 -0.21
N LEU A 319 -22.89 7.92 -0.43
CA LEU A 319 -23.14 9.34 -0.17
C LEU A 319 -23.81 10.01 -1.38
N ASP A 320 -24.71 10.96 -1.10
CA ASP A 320 -25.23 11.88 -2.10
C ASP A 320 -24.27 13.07 -2.32
N ARG A 321 -24.64 14.01 -3.21
CA ARG A 321 -23.83 15.20 -3.51
C ARG A 321 -23.64 16.15 -2.32
N THR A 322 -24.45 16.00 -1.28
CA THR A 322 -24.41 16.81 -0.05
C THR A 322 -23.61 16.13 1.06
N GLY A 323 -23.11 14.91 0.82
CA GLY A 323 -22.38 14.11 1.80
C GLY A 323 -23.28 13.38 2.80
N MET A 324 -24.59 13.30 2.53
CA MET A 324 -25.52 12.52 3.36
C MET A 324 -25.57 11.07 2.89
N LEU A 325 -25.63 10.16 3.85
CA LEU A 325 -25.79 8.73 3.58
C LEU A 325 -27.20 8.44 3.09
N ILE A 326 -27.30 7.84 1.91
CA ILE A 326 -28.56 7.42 1.29
C ILE A 326 -28.56 5.91 1.09
N PHE A 327 -29.78 5.36 1.10
CA PHE A 327 -30.07 3.96 0.82
C PHE A 327 -30.97 3.90 -0.40
N GLU A 328 -30.53 3.21 -1.45
CA GLU A 328 -31.33 2.91 -2.66
C GLU A 328 -31.87 1.49 -2.63
#